data_AF-A0A7V7S5V8-F1
#
_entry.id   AF-A0A7V7S5V8-F1
#
_cell.length_a   1.000
_cell.length_b   1.000
_cell.length_c   1.000
_cell.angle_alpha   90.00
_cell.angle_beta   90.00
_cell.angle_gamma   90.00
#
_symmetry.space_group_name_H-M   'P 1'
#
loop_
_entity.id
_entity.type
_entity.pdbx_description
1 polymer ?
#
loop_
_entity_poly.entity_id
_entity_poly.type
_entity_poly.pdbx_seq_one_letter_code
_entity_poly.pdbx_strand_id
1 'polypeptide(L)' 'MKHSAQHLHKRFAAFHTEHNQRVAEFHKRHAAQIASGKNGNSLLAEWERYVYNKGLNIFQTVKKLLN' A
#
# COMPACT_ATOMS: atom_id res chain seq x y z
N MET A 1 16.76 -35.06 4.43
CA MET A 1 15.52 -34.47 3.87
C MET A 1 14.85 -33.45 4.79
N LYS A 2 14.53 -33.75 6.06
CA LYS A 2 13.83 -32.82 6.98
C LYS A 2 14.52 -31.46 7.18
N HIS A 3 15.85 -31.44 7.33
CA HIS A 3 16.61 -30.18 7.47
C HIS A 3 16.60 -29.28 6.23
N SER A 4 16.54 -29.87 5.03
CA SER A 4 16.44 -29.11 3.77
C SER A 4 15.08 -28.44 3.63
N ALA A 5 14.00 -29.15 3.97
CA ALA A 5 12.65 -28.58 3.97
C ALA A 5 12.49 -27.43 4.99
N GLN A 6 13.06 -27.57 6.20
CA GLN A 6 13.06 -26.50 7.21
C GLN A 6 13.85 -25.27 6.75
N HIS A 7 14.99 -25.47 6.09
CA HIS A 7 15.79 -24.38 5.56
C HIS A 7 15.05 -23.64 4.43
N LEU A 8 14.41 -24.37 3.51
CA LEU A 8 13.60 -23.76 2.45
C LEU A 8 12.41 -22.97 3.00
N HIS A 9 11.71 -23.52 4.00
CA HIS A 9 10.60 -22.83 4.66
C HIS A 9 11.03 -21.50 5.29
N LYS A 10 12.17 -21.49 6.01
CA LYS A 10 12.72 -20.26 6.61
C LYS A 10 13.10 -19.22 5.55
N ARG A 11 13.75 -19.64 4.47
CA ARG A 11 14.10 -18.74 3.35
C ARG A 11 12.88 -18.12 2.69
N PHE A 12 11.84 -18.92 2.47
CA PHE A 12 10.60 -18.45 1.88
C PHE A 12 9.87 -17.46 2.80
N ALA A 13 9.79 -17.76 4.09
CA ALA A 13 9.20 -16.85 5.07
C ALA A 13 9.94 -15.50 5.14
N ALA A 14 11.27 -15.52 5.11
CA ALA A 14 12.08 -14.31 5.04
C ALA A 14 11.79 -13.51 3.76
N PHE A 15 11.79 -14.16 2.60
CA PHE A 15 11.47 -13.52 1.32
C PHE A 15 10.07 -12.87 1.32
N HIS A 16 9.07 -13.55 1.86
CA HIS A 16 7.72 -12.98 2.00
C HIS A 16 7.68 -11.77 2.92
N THR A 17 8.40 -11.83 4.03
CA THR A 17 8.47 -10.72 4.99
C THR A 17 9.09 -9.49 4.34
N GLU A 18 10.21 -9.66 3.64
CA GLU A 18 10.87 -8.59 2.90
C GLU A 18 10.01 -8.05 1.75
N HIS A 19 9.33 -8.93 1.01
CA HIS A 19 8.38 -8.51 -0.03
C HIS A 19 7.26 -7.63 0.55
N ASN A 20 6.65 -8.07 1.65
CA ASN A 20 5.58 -7.33 2.31
C ASN A 20 6.06 -5.96 2.82
N GLN A 21 7.29 -5.89 3.34
CA GLN A 21 7.91 -4.63 3.72
C GLN A 21 8.06 -3.68 2.52
N ARG A 22 8.61 -4.16 1.40
CA ARG A 22 8.76 -3.34 0.18
C ARG A 22 7.41 -2.88 -0.39
N VAL A 23 6.40 -3.75 -0.37
CA VAL A 23 5.04 -3.41 -0.80
C VAL A 23 4.41 -2.35 0.12
N ALA A 24 4.57 -2.47 1.43
CA ALA A 24 4.09 -1.47 2.37
C ALA A 24 4.77 -0.10 2.16
N GLU A 25 6.08 -0.09 1.94
CA GLU A 25 6.82 1.14 1.62
C GLU A 25 6.41 1.75 0.28
N PHE A 26 6.17 0.91 -0.73
CA PHE A 26 5.63 1.35 -2.00
C PHE A 26 4.27 2.03 -1.83
N HIS A 27 3.32 1.39 -1.14
CA HIS A 27 1.99 1.97 -0.92
C HIS A 27 2.05 3.29 -0.14
N LYS A 28 2.90 3.39 0.88
CA LYS A 28 3.10 4.65 1.63
C LYS A 28 3.56 5.78 0.71
N ARG A 29 4.60 5.52 -0.10
CA ARG A 29 5.13 6.52 -1.04
C ARG A 29 4.11 6.87 -2.12
N HIS A 30 3.43 5.88 -2.67
CA HIS A 30 2.45 6.06 -3.72
C HIS A 30 1.23 6.87 -3.24
N ALA A 31 0.70 6.58 -2.04
CA ALA A 31 -0.37 7.38 -1.44
C ALA A 31 0.03 8.87 -1.28
N ALA A 32 1.28 9.14 -0.88
CA ALA A 32 1.79 10.52 -0.80
C ALA A 32 1.91 11.18 -2.19
N GLN A 33 2.27 10.42 -3.23
CA GLN A 33 2.27 10.91 -4.62
C GLN A 33 0.85 11.24 -5.10
N ILE A 34 -0.13 10.38 -4.85
CA ILE A 34 -1.53 10.63 -5.19
C ILE A 34 -2.03 11.90 -4.49
N ALA A 35 -1.82 12.00 -3.17
CA ALA A 35 -2.25 13.15 -2.38
C ALA A 35 -1.60 14.48 -2.83
N SER A 36 -0.37 14.44 -3.34
CA SER A 36 0.34 15.60 -3.87
C SER A 36 0.16 15.84 -5.38
N GLY A 37 -0.64 15.01 -6.06
CA GLY A 37 -0.85 15.10 -7.50
C GLY A 37 0.34 14.65 -8.36
N LYS A 38 1.36 14.02 -7.76
CA LYS A 38 2.60 13.58 -8.43
C LYS A 38 2.55 12.13 -8.92
N ASN A 39 1.39 11.48 -8.93
CA ASN A 39 1.21 10.12 -9.46
C ASN A 39 1.11 10.05 -11.01
N GLY A 40 1.29 11.19 -11.70
CA GLY A 40 1.30 11.29 -13.16
C GLY A 40 0.04 11.93 -13.74
N ASN A 41 -0.01 12.07 -15.07
CA ASN A 41 -1.07 12.80 -15.78
C ASN A 41 -1.92 11.91 -16.72
N SER A 42 -1.84 10.59 -16.56
CA SER A 42 -2.69 9.67 -17.32
C SER A 42 -4.12 9.67 -16.77
N LEU A 43 -5.08 9.17 -17.58
CA LEU A 43 -6.46 8.94 -17.13
C LEU A 43 -6.53 8.01 -15.91
N LEU A 44 -5.64 7.02 -15.83
CA LEU A 44 -5.53 6.14 -14.66
C LEU A 44 -5.07 6.93 -13.43
N ALA A 45 -4.07 7.80 -13.56
CA ALA A 45 -3.60 8.62 -12.45
C ALA A 45 -4.68 9.62 -11.96
N GLU A 46 -5.50 10.14 -12.87
CA GLU A 46 -6.69 10.94 -12.52
C GLU A 46 -7.73 10.12 -11.75
N TRP A 47 -8.02 8.91 -12.22
CA TRP A 47 -8.97 8.02 -11.56
C TRP A 47 -8.49 7.60 -10.16
N GLU A 48 -7.21 7.29 -10.00
CA GLU A 48 -6.58 7.02 -8.71
C GLU A 48 -6.77 8.19 -7.72
N ARG A 49 -6.51 9.43 -8.17
CA ARG A 49 -6.72 10.63 -7.34
C ARG A 49 -8.19 10.80 -6.97
N TYR A 50 -9.10 10.59 -7.92
CA TYR A 50 -10.53 10.70 -7.67
C TYR A 50 -10.99 9.73 -6.57
N VAL A 51 -10.62 8.44 -6.68
CA VAL A 51 -10.98 7.41 -5.71
C VAL A 51 -10.35 7.70 -4.35
N TYR A 52 -9.06 8.07 -4.33
CA TYR A 52 -8.36 8.41 -3.09
C TYR A 52 -9.03 9.57 -2.34
N ASN A 53 -9.36 10.66 -3.03
CA ASN A 53 -9.99 11.83 -2.44
C ASN A 53 -11.41 11.52 -1.93
N LYS A 54 -12.18 10.71 -2.67
CA LYS A 54 -13.49 10.21 -2.21
C LYS A 54 -13.38 9.43 -0.90
N GLY A 55 -12.46 8.48 -0.82
CA GLY A 55 -12.22 7.68 0.39
C GLY A 55 -11.78 8.55 1.57
N LEU A 56 -10.88 9.50 1.33
CA LEU A 56 -10.40 10.43 2.35
C LEU A 56 -11.55 11.29 2.91
N ASN A 57 -12.43 11.80 2.04
CA ASN A 57 -13.59 12.58 2.48
C ASN A 57 -14.54 11.75 3.34
N ILE A 58 -14.82 10.50 2.97
CA ILE A 58 -15.66 9.60 3.78
C ILE A 58 -15.01 9.38 5.16
N PHE A 59 -13.71 9.08 5.20
CA PHE A 59 -12.98 8.90 6.46
C PHE A 59 -13.04 10.14 7.35
N GLN A 60 -12.86 11.33 6.78
CA GLN A 60 -12.94 12.59 7.52
C GLN A 60 -14.36 12.85 8.05
N THR A 61 -15.39 12.57 7.26
CA THR A 61 -16.79 12.68 7.71
C THR A 61 -17.06 11.76 8.88
N VAL A 62 -16.67 10.48 8.78
CA VAL A 62 -16.84 9.51 9.88
C VAL A 62 -16.07 9.96 11.12
N LYS A 63 -14.81 10.40 10.96
CA LYS A 63 -14.00 10.90 12.08
C LYS A 63 -14.67 12.09 12.79
N LYS A 64 -15.29 13.01 12.06
CA LYS A 64 -16.02 14.16 12.63
C LYS A 64 -17.30 13.75 13.37
N LEU A 65 -17.94 12.64 12.97
CA LEU A 65 -19.14 12.14 13.65
C LEU A 65 -18.82 11.38 14.95
N LEU A 66 -17.59 10.89 15.09
CA LEU A 66 -17.13 10.11 16.25
C LEU A 66 -16.39 10.95 17.30
N ASN A 67 -15.98 12.17 16.95
CA ASN A 67 -15.36 13.15 17.85
C ASN A 67 -16.40 14.15 18.36
#